data_AF-A0A1G3KUQ0-F1
#
_entry.id   AF-A0A1G3KUQ0-F1
#
_cell.length_a   1.000
_cell.length_b   1.000
_cell.length_c   1.000
_cell.angle_alpha   90.00
_cell.angle_beta   90.00
_cell.angle_gamma   90.00
#
_symmetry.space_group_name_H-M   'P 1'
#
loop_
_entity.id
_entity.type
_entity.pdbx_description
1 polymer ?
#
loop_
_entity_poly.entity_id
_entity_poly.type
_entity_poly.pdbx_seq_one_letter_code
_entity_poly.pdbx_strand_id
1 'polypeptide(L)' 'MYTTYRINANEIDVNFIEGIKKIFKDREIEITIYNVDETEYLLSSEQNKKNLLKAIENVNQNKNLIEIDIDNLQ' A
#
# COMPACT_ATOMS: atom_id res chain seq x y z
N MET A 1 17.62 -9.84 6.43
CA MET A 1 16.21 -9.76 6.84
C MET A 1 15.71 -8.40 6.38
N TYR A 2 14.70 -8.36 5.52
CA TYR A 2 14.09 -7.13 5.04
C TYR A 2 12.78 -6.92 5.80
N THR A 3 12.56 -5.73 6.35
CA THR A 3 11.38 -5.44 7.17
C THR A 3 10.85 -4.07 6.78
N THR A 4 9.59 -4.04 6.36
CA THR A 4 8.90 -2.80 5.97
C THR A 4 7.84 -2.49 6.99
N TYR A 5 7.86 -1.27 7.52
CA TYR A 5 6.81 -0.72 8.38
C TYR A 5 5.98 0.27 7.56
N ARG A 6 4.64 0.10 7.55
CA ARG A 6 3.71 1.08 6.99
C ARG A 6 2.95 1.72 8.15
N ILE A 7 3.34 2.94 8.50
CA ILE A 7 2.82 3.68 9.65
C ILE A 7 2.53 5.13 9.25
N ASN A 8 1.64 5.80 9.99
CA ASN A 8 1.45 7.23 9.80
C ASN A 8 2.70 7.99 10.30
N ALA A 9 3.07 9.08 9.63
CA ALA A 9 4.23 9.87 10.02
C ALA A 9 4.14 10.41 11.46
N ASN A 10 2.93 10.69 11.95
CA ASN A 10 2.69 11.16 13.31
C ASN A 10 2.93 10.08 14.39
N GLU A 11 3.00 8.81 13.98
CA GLU A 11 3.27 7.67 14.88
C GLU A 11 4.77 7.40 15.02
N ILE A 12 5.62 8.12 14.27
CA ILE A 12 7.08 8.04 14.41
C ILE A 12 7.48 8.82 15.65
N ASP A 13 7.69 8.11 16.75
CA ASP A 13 8.09 8.67 18.04
C ASP A 13 9.43 8.08 18.53
N VAL A 14 9.87 8.55 19.70
CA VAL A 14 11.12 8.07 20.33
C VAL A 14 11.04 6.57 20.64
N ASN A 15 9.87 6.06 21.04
CA ASN A 15 9.71 4.65 21.37
C ASN A 15 9.89 3.75 20.15
N PHE A 16 9.37 4.18 19.00
CA PHE A 16 9.55 3.49 17.72
C PHE A 16 11.03 3.41 17.34
N ILE A 17 11.76 4.52 17.43
CA ILE A 17 13.20 4.56 17.15
C ILE A 17 14.00 3.66 18.11
N GLU A 18 13.68 3.68 19.40
CA GLU A 18 14.30 2.79 20.38
C GLU A 18 13.98 1.31 20.11
N GLY A 19 12.78 1.00 19.59
CA GLY A 19 12.40 -0.32 19.11
C GLY A 19 13.31 -0.81 17.98
N ILE A 20 13.54 0.03 16.95
CA ILE A 20 14.44 -0.29 15.84
C ILE A 20 15.86 -0.58 16.37
N LYS A 21 16.40 0.29 17.23
CA LYS A 21 17.75 0.10 17.81
C LYS A 21 17.88 -1.23 18.56
N LYS A 22 16.87 -1.62 19.35
CA LYS A 22 16.87 -2.89 20.09
C LYS A 22 16.89 -4.12 19.18
N ILE A 23 16.19 -4.06 18.04
CA ILE A 23 16.10 -5.17 17.09
C ILE A 23 17.41 -5.33 16.32
N PHE A 24 17.98 -4.23 15.84
CA PHE A 24 19.14 -4.26 14.94
C PHE A 24 20.49 -4.11 15.65
N LYS A 25 20.53 -3.62 16.89
CA LYS A 25 21.72 -3.49 17.75
C LYS A 25 22.88 -2.80 17.00
N ASP A 26 24.02 -3.47 16.88
CA ASP A 26 25.25 -2.95 16.28
C ASP A 26 25.32 -3.14 14.75
N ARG A 27 24.21 -3.51 14.11
CA ARG A 27 24.16 -3.70 12.66
C ARG A 27 23.97 -2.37 11.95
N GLU A 28 24.68 -2.21 10.83
CA GLU A 28 24.39 -1.14 9.88
C GLU A 28 23.02 -1.36 9.25
N ILE A 29 22.20 -0.32 9.23
CA ILE A 29 20.85 -0.35 8.65
C ILE A 29 20.64 0.85 7.73
N GLU A 30 19.84 0.63 6.69
CA GLU A 30 19.32 1.68 5.81
C GLU A 30 17.83 1.90 6.14
N ILE A 31 17.40 3.16 6.23
CA ILE A 31 16.01 3.55 6.42
C ILE A 31 15.55 4.34 5.20
N THR A 32 14.53 3.85 4.51
CA THR A 32 13.92 4.51 3.34
C THR A 32 12.53 5.02 3.69
N ILE A 33 12.33 6.34 3.59
CA ILE A 33 11.06 7.02 3.90
C ILE A 33 10.53 7.66 2.61
N TYR A 34 9.27 7.39 2.29
CA TYR A 34 8.56 8.00 1.16
C TYR A 34 7.09 8.20 1.53
N ASN A 35 6.44 9.17 0.89
CA ASN A 35 5.00 9.33 1.04
C ASN A 35 4.29 8.19 0.30
N VAL A 36 3.42 7.47 1.00
CA VAL A 36 2.62 6.38 0.44
C VAL A 36 1.30 6.98 -0.06
N ASP A 37 1.36 7.84 -1.08
CA ASP A 37 0.15 8.29 -1.79
C ASP A 37 -0.18 7.29 -2.91
N GLU A 38 -0.90 6.24 -2.55
CA GLU A 38 -1.42 5.26 -3.51
C GLU A 38 -2.43 5.90 -4.47
N THR A 39 -3.09 7.00 -4.10
CA THR A 39 -4.05 7.67 -4.97
C THR A 39 -3.32 8.41 -6.08
N GLU A 40 -2.30 9.19 -5.75
CA GLU A 40 -1.45 9.85 -6.76
C GLU A 40 -0.77 8.81 -7.66
N TYR A 41 -0.28 7.70 -7.10
CA TYR A 41 0.31 6.62 -7.88
C TYR A 41 -0.71 5.97 -8.84
N LEU A 42 -1.90 5.59 -8.35
CA LEU A 42 -2.95 4.99 -9.17
C LEU A 42 -3.49 5.97 -10.22
N LEU A 43 -3.47 7.27 -9.94
CA LEU A 43 -3.94 8.31 -10.85
C LEU A 43 -2.82 8.91 -11.73
N SER A 44 -1.58 8.46 -11.59
CA SER A 44 -0.41 9.01 -12.28
C SER A 44 -0.48 8.88 -13.81
N SER A 45 -1.25 7.91 -14.32
CA SER A 45 -1.54 7.75 -15.74
C SER A 45 -3.02 8.07 -16.01
N GLU A 46 -3.26 8.98 -16.95
CA GLU A 46 -4.61 9.30 -17.43
C GLU A 46 -5.39 8.05 -17.91
N GLN A 47 -4.67 7.08 -18.50
CA GLN A 47 -5.28 5.83 -18.92
C GLN A 47 -5.65 4.95 -17.72
N ASN A 48 -4.80 4.87 -16.69
CA ASN A 48 -5.09 4.10 -15.48
C ASN A 48 -6.25 4.73 -14.69
N LYS A 49 -6.25 6.05 -14.55
CA LYS A 49 -7.35 6.83 -13.96
C LYS A 49 -8.67 6.57 -14.65
N LYS A 50 -8.72 6.64 -15.99
CA LYS A 50 -9.94 6.36 -16.76
C LYS A 50 -10.45 4.94 -16.55
N ASN A 51 -9.55 3.96 -16.55
CA ASN A 51 -9.90 2.55 -16.33
C ASN A 51 -10.45 2.33 -14.91
N LEU A 52 -9.81 2.93 -13.90
CA LEU A 52 -10.22 2.81 -12.50
C LEU A 52 -11.60 3.44 -12.26
N LEU A 53 -11.84 4.65 -12.77
CA LEU A 53 -13.15 5.31 -12.65
C LEU A 53 -14.26 4.51 -13.34
N LYS A 54 -13.99 3.93 -14.53
CA LYS A 54 -14.94 3.05 -15.22
C LYS A 54 -15.22 1.77 -14.43
N ALA A 55 -14.21 1.18 -13.80
CA ALA A 55 -14.38 0.00 -12.96
C ALA A 55 -15.26 0.30 -11.73
N ILE A 56 -15.04 1.45 -11.07
CA ILE A 56 -15.88 1.91 -9.96
C ILE A 56 -17.33 2.10 -10.41
N GLU A 57 -17.57 2.71 -11.57
CA GLU A 57 -18.92 2.88 -12.13
C GLU A 57 -19.60 1.54 -12.42
N ASN A 58 -18.87 0.60 -13.03
CA ASN A 58 -19.35 -0.76 -13.29
C ASN A 58 -19.80 -1.47 -11.99
N VAL A 59 -19.01 -1.37 -10.91
CA VAL A 59 -19.36 -1.93 -9.60
C VAL A 59 -20.61 -1.27 -9.03
N ASN A 60 -20.65 0.07 -9.01
CA ASN A 60 -21.79 0.82 -8.47
C ASN A 60 -23.10 0.54 -9.21
N GLN A 61 -23.02 0.30 -10.52
CA GLN A 61 -24.19 -0.03 -11.37
C GLN A 61 -24.47 -1.53 -11.45
N ASN A 62 -23.64 -2.37 -10.82
CA ASN A 62 -23.68 -3.83 -10.95
C ASN A 62 -23.69 -4.30 -12.42
N LYS A 63 -22.82 -3.70 -13.26
CA LYS A 63 -22.70 -3.97 -14.69
C LYS A 63 -21.29 -4.42 -15.03
N ASN A 64 -21.17 -5.30 -16.02
CA ASN A 64 -19.88 -5.79 -16.53
C ASN A 64 -18.99 -6.40 -15.44
N LEU A 65 -19.59 -7.04 -14.43
CA LEU A 65 -18.88 -7.77 -13.38
C LEU A 65 -18.85 -9.26 -13.74
N ILE A 66 -17.73 -9.91 -13.43
CA ILE A 66 -17.59 -11.35 -13.49
C ILE A 66 -17.48 -11.82 -12.05
N GLU A 67 -18.46 -12.60 -11.60
CA GLU A 67 -18.42 -13.23 -10.28
C GLU A 67 -17.60 -14.52 -10.39
N ILE A 68 -16.61 -14.66 -9.52
CA ILE A 68 -15.72 -15.80 -9.48
C ILE A 68 -15.79 -16.36 -8.07
N ASP A 69 -16.07 -17.65 -7.98
CA ASP A 69 -15.96 -18.39 -6.73
C ASP A 69 -14.48 -18.66 -6.44
N ILE A 70 -13.97 -18.06 -5.37
CA ILE A 70 -12.56 -18.13 -5.01
C ILE A 70 -12.16 -19.56 -4.62
N ASP A 71 -13.09 -20.33 -4.06
CA ASP A 71 -12.85 -21.71 -3.64
C ASP A 71 -12.70 -22.67 -4.84
N ASN A 72 -13.09 -22.21 -6.03
CA ASN A 72 -13.03 -22.95 -7.29
C ASN A 72 -11.94 -22.44 -8.26
N LEU A 73 -11.07 -21.52 -7.82
CA LEU A 73 -9.89 -21.11 -8.58
C LEU A 73 -8.79 -22.18 -8.44
N GLN A 74 -8.52 -22.91 -9.53
CA GLN A 74 -7.40 -23.87 -9.64
C GLN A 74 -6.05 -23.18 -9.81
#